data_AF-G8R5H7-F1
#
_entry.id   AF-G8R5H7-F1
#
_cell.length_a   1.000
_cell.length_b   1.000
_cell.length_c   1.000
_cell.angle_alpha   90.00
_cell.angle_beta   90.00
_cell.angle_gamma   90.00
#
_symmetry.space_group_name_H-M   'P 1'
#
loop_
_entity.id
_entity.type
_entity.pdbx_description
1 polymer ?
#
loop_
_entity_poly.entity_id
_entity_poly.type
_entity_poly.pdbx_seq_one_letter_code
_entity_poly.pdbx_strand_id
1 'polypeptide(L)'
;MKRSSIETIVLVVGVAIIGIALFFMFSDNEDPSKSIFITNLIFSFGFLVYIVYSIMSANSLNKEIRGLNKHLDGLKHEIAKYKKQIADKDAEIQNLQQDLVKKDEALNLQTEKVNMLEKRLSDLESSGADSDI
;
A
#
# COMPACT_ATOMS: atom_id res chain seq x y z
N MET A 1 -3.86 5.21 18.10
CA MET A 1 -3.65 4.83 19.52
C MET A 1 -4.34 3.51 19.78
N LYS A 2 -3.69 2.55 20.44
CA LYS A 2 -4.17 1.15 20.59
C LYS A 2 -5.54 1.13 21.27
N ARG A 3 -6.50 0.36 20.71
CA ARG A 3 -7.84 0.10 21.30
C ARG A 3 -7.80 -0.21 22.81
N SER A 4 -6.74 -0.84 23.29
CA SER A 4 -6.50 -1.07 24.72
C SER A 4 -6.58 0.20 25.57
N SER A 5 -6.11 1.36 25.10
CA SER A 5 -6.16 2.59 25.88
C SER A 5 -7.58 3.15 26.00
N ILE A 6 -8.44 2.97 24.99
CA ILE A 6 -9.81 3.51 25.01
C ILE A 6 -10.70 2.71 25.97
N GLU A 7 -10.54 1.38 25.94
CA GLU A 7 -11.29 0.46 26.80
C GLU A 7 -10.92 0.65 28.27
N THR A 8 -9.62 0.79 28.56
CA THR A 8 -9.16 1.10 29.91
C THR A 8 -9.66 2.46 30.41
N ILE A 9 -9.67 3.50 29.58
CA ILE A 9 -10.20 4.82 29.97
C ILE A 9 -11.70 4.75 30.29
N VAL A 10 -12.47 4.09 29.43
CA VAL A 10 -13.91 3.87 29.65
C VAL A 10 -14.15 3.14 30.96
N LEU A 11 -13.38 2.08 31.22
CA LEU A 11 -13.52 1.25 32.41
C LEU A 11 -13.17 2.06 33.67
N VAL A 12 -12.08 2.84 33.66
CA VAL A 12 -11.67 3.70 34.79
C VAL A 12 -12.72 4.78 35.07
N VAL A 13 -13.25 5.43 34.05
CA VAL A 13 -14.30 6.46 34.20
C VAL A 13 -15.59 5.84 34.73
N GLY A 14 -15.98 4.67 34.24
CA GLY A 14 -17.15 3.94 34.74
C GLY A 14 -17.00 3.57 36.22
N VAL A 15 -15.84 3.05 36.63
CA VAL A 15 -15.55 2.73 38.04
C VAL A 15 -15.58 3.98 38.92
N ALA A 16 -15.05 5.11 38.44
CA ALA A 16 -15.08 6.38 39.18
C ALA A 16 -16.52 6.89 39.39
N ILE A 17 -17.38 6.82 38.37
CA ILE A 17 -18.79 7.22 38.46
C ILE A 17 -19.53 6.35 39.48
N ILE A 18 -19.31 5.02 39.44
CA ILE A 18 -19.91 4.09 40.39
C ILE A 18 -19.43 4.39 41.81
N GLY A 19 -18.13 4.68 42.00
CA GLY A 19 -17.56 5.05 43.30
C GLY A 19 -18.18 6.32 43.89
N ILE A 20 -18.35 7.37 43.08
CA ILE A 20 -18.99 8.63 43.49
C ILE A 20 -20.48 8.40 43.81
N ALA A 21 -21.17 7.63 42.98
CA ALA A 21 -22.58 7.30 43.17
C ALA A 21 -22.82 6.53 44.49
N LEU A 22 -21.96 5.56 44.81
CA LEU A 22 -22.00 4.82 46.07
C LEU A 22 -21.63 5.71 47.27
N PHE A 23 -20.65 6.60 47.12
CA PHE A 23 -20.25 7.53 48.17
C PHE A 23 -21.41 8.45 48.59
N PHE A 24 -22.14 9.01 47.63
CA PHE A 24 -23.35 9.80 47.90
C PHE A 24 -24.49 8.96 48.44
N MET A 25 -24.64 7.72 47.96
CA MET A 25 -25.67 6.79 48.44
C MET A 25 -25.51 6.45 49.94
N PHE A 26 -24.28 6.31 50.44
CA PHE A 26 -23.99 5.88 51.81
C PHE A 26 -23.53 7.00 52.77
N SER A 27 -23.07 8.16 52.27
CA SER A 27 -22.65 9.28 53.13
C SER A 27 -23.83 10.14 53.60
N ASP A 28 -24.84 10.33 52.76
CA ASP A 28 -25.92 11.28 53.03
C ASP A 28 -27.10 10.56 53.72
N ASN A 29 -26.98 10.39 55.05
CA ASN A 29 -27.91 9.61 55.88
C ASN A 29 -29.13 10.41 56.37
N GLU A 30 -29.22 11.71 56.04
CA GLU A 30 -30.27 12.59 56.56
C GLU A 30 -31.61 12.42 55.82
N ASP A 31 -31.59 12.07 54.52
CA ASP A 31 -32.80 12.00 53.70
C ASP A 31 -32.68 10.96 52.55
N PRO A 32 -33.17 9.72 52.75
CA PRO A 32 -33.02 8.62 51.80
C PRO A 32 -33.54 8.92 50.40
N SER A 33 -34.59 9.75 50.29
CA SER A 33 -35.19 10.11 49.01
C SER A 33 -34.29 11.02 48.15
N LYS A 34 -33.54 11.93 48.80
CA LYS A 34 -32.62 12.85 48.10
C LYS A 34 -31.37 12.11 47.63
N SER A 35 -30.84 11.23 48.48
CA SER A 35 -29.70 10.38 48.14
C SER A 35 -29.97 9.52 46.90
N ILE A 36 -31.13 8.84 46.84
CA ILE A 36 -31.54 8.04 45.67
C ILE A 36 -31.68 8.90 44.41
N PHE A 37 -32.27 10.09 44.52
CA PHE A 37 -32.42 11.01 43.38
C PHE A 37 -31.05 11.48 42.84
N ILE A 38 -30.13 11.88 43.73
CA ILE A 38 -28.78 12.34 43.37
C ILE A 38 -27.98 11.20 42.72
N THR A 39 -28.05 9.98 43.26
CA THR A 39 -27.41 8.80 42.69
C THR A 39 -27.91 8.50 41.27
N ASN A 40 -29.23 8.52 41.04
CA ASN A 40 -29.79 8.31 39.71
C ASN A 40 -29.41 9.44 38.73
N LEU A 41 -29.33 10.69 39.20
CA LEU A 41 -28.89 11.83 38.40
C LEU A 41 -27.42 11.67 37.97
N ILE A 42 -26.55 11.25 38.88
CA ILE A 42 -25.13 10.99 38.61
C ILE A 42 -24.98 9.84 37.59
N PHE A 43 -25.72 8.75 37.75
CA PHE A 43 -25.71 7.66 36.77
C PHE A 43 -26.18 8.12 35.40
N SER A 44 -27.32 8.84 35.32
CA SER A 44 -27.85 9.34 34.05
C SER A 44 -26.86 10.28 33.35
N PHE A 45 -26.22 11.18 34.10
CA PHE A 45 -25.22 12.08 33.55
C PHE A 45 -23.95 11.33 33.11
N GLY A 46 -23.50 10.36 33.90
CA GLY A 46 -22.39 9.49 33.56
C GLY A 46 -22.61 8.71 32.26
N PHE A 47 -23.81 8.14 32.07
CA PHE A 47 -24.18 7.48 30.82
C PHE A 47 -24.20 8.45 29.63
N LEU A 48 -24.71 9.67 29.81
CA LEU A 48 -24.71 10.68 28.77
C LEU A 48 -23.28 11.00 28.29
N VAL A 49 -22.38 11.27 29.23
CA VAL A 49 -20.96 11.56 28.93
C VAL A 49 -20.29 10.36 28.24
N TYR A 50 -20.58 9.14 28.71
CA TYR A 50 -20.08 7.92 28.08
C TYR A 50 -20.56 7.75 26.63
N ILE A 51 -21.84 7.97 26.36
CA ILE A 51 -22.42 7.88 25.01
C ILE A 51 -21.76 8.91 24.08
N VAL A 52 -21.64 10.16 24.52
CA VAL A 52 -21.01 11.23 23.73
C VAL A 52 -19.56 10.89 23.39
N TYR A 53 -18.79 10.42 24.38
CA TYR A 53 -17.42 10.01 24.18
C TYR A 53 -17.31 8.81 23.22
N SER A 54 -18.16 7.80 23.40
CA SER A 54 -18.21 6.61 22.55
C SER A 54 -18.50 6.96 21.09
N ILE A 55 -19.48 7.85 20.85
CA ILE A 55 -19.79 8.36 19.50
C ILE A 55 -18.61 9.12 18.91
N MET A 56 -17.98 10.01 19.69
CA MET A 56 -16.84 10.79 19.24
C MET A 56 -15.65 9.89 18.86
N SER A 57 -15.38 8.86 19.68
CA SER A 57 -14.33 7.87 19.44
C SER A 57 -14.63 6.99 18.22
N ALA A 58 -15.87 6.52 18.08
CA ALA A 58 -16.29 5.76 16.90
C ALA A 58 -16.15 6.60 15.62
N ASN A 59 -16.48 7.88 15.68
CA ASN A 59 -16.35 8.80 14.54
C ASN A 59 -14.89 9.07 14.16
N SER A 60 -13.99 9.22 15.13
CA SER A 60 -12.56 9.40 14.84
C SER A 60 -11.95 8.14 14.23
N LEU A 61 -12.26 6.96 14.77
CA LEU A 61 -11.84 5.67 14.20
C LEU A 61 -12.38 5.48 12.78
N ASN A 62 -13.66 5.81 12.54
CA ASN A 62 -14.23 5.73 11.20
C ASN A 62 -13.54 6.67 10.21
N LYS A 63 -13.13 7.87 10.64
CA LYS A 63 -12.33 8.78 9.79
C LYS A 63 -10.96 8.18 9.48
N GLU A 64 -10.26 7.63 10.47
CA GLU A 64 -8.98 6.96 10.28
C GLU A 64 -9.10 5.77 9.30
N ILE A 65 -10.10 4.91 9.49
CA ILE A 65 -10.38 3.77 8.61
C ILE A 65 -10.64 4.24 7.17
N ARG A 66 -11.45 5.29 6.97
CA ARG A 66 -11.71 5.85 5.64
C ARG A 66 -10.44 6.43 5.01
N GLY A 67 -9.58 7.07 5.79
CA GLY A 67 -8.27 7.54 5.35
C GLY A 67 -7.37 6.39 4.91
N LEU A 68 -7.29 5.34 5.71
CA LEU A 68 -6.51 4.13 5.41
C LEU A 68 -7.01 3.43 4.15
N ASN A 69 -8.33 3.28 3.98
CA ASN A 69 -8.92 2.67 2.79
C ASN A 69 -8.58 3.47 1.52
N LYS A 70 -8.65 4.81 1.57
CA LYS A 70 -8.24 5.65 0.44
C LYS A 70 -6.76 5.47 0.08
N HIS A 71 -5.90 5.37 1.08
CA HIS A 71 -4.48 5.11 0.86
C HIS A 71 -4.28 3.72 0.23
N LEU A 72 -4.98 2.70 0.74
CA LEU A 72 -4.92 1.34 0.21
C LEU A 72 -5.39 1.27 -1.25
N ASP A 73 -6.47 1.96 -1.59
CA ASP A 73 -6.96 2.07 -2.98
C ASP A 73 -5.95 2.79 -3.88
N GLY A 74 -5.31 3.86 -3.38
CA GLY A 74 -4.23 4.55 -4.08
C GLY A 74 -3.05 3.63 -4.40
N LEU A 75 -2.55 2.92 -3.38
CA LEU A 75 -1.46 1.94 -3.55
C LEU A 75 -1.84 0.82 -4.53
N LYS A 76 -3.08 0.32 -4.46
CA LYS A 76 -3.58 -0.71 -5.39
C LYS A 76 -3.58 -0.20 -6.83
N HIS A 77 -3.95 1.06 -7.06
CA HIS A 77 -3.89 1.69 -8.37
C HIS A 77 -2.45 1.86 -8.87
N GLU A 78 -1.53 2.31 -8.01
CA GLU A 78 -0.11 2.42 -8.35
C GLU A 78 0.51 1.06 -8.70
N ILE A 79 0.21 0.01 -7.93
CA ILE A 79 0.65 -1.37 -8.21
C ILE A 79 0.14 -1.82 -9.59
N ALA A 80 -1.12 -1.55 -9.92
CA ALA A 80 -1.68 -1.90 -11.23
C ALA A 80 -0.97 -1.15 -12.37
N LYS A 81 -0.67 0.14 -12.17
CA LYS A 81 0.08 0.96 -13.12
C LYS A 81 1.50 0.41 -13.33
N TYR A 82 2.23 0.10 -12.26
CA TYR A 82 3.57 -0.46 -12.37
C TYR A 82 3.58 -1.84 -13.02
N LYS A 83 2.61 -2.71 -12.71
CA LYS A 83 2.46 -4.00 -13.41
C LYS A 83 2.29 -3.82 -14.92
N LYS A 84 1.48 -2.85 -15.35
CA LYS A 84 1.32 -2.54 -16.77
C LYS A 84 2.63 -2.04 -17.39
N GLN A 85 3.32 -1.12 -16.73
CA GLN A 85 4.62 -0.61 -17.22
C GLN A 85 5.67 -1.72 -17.35
N ILE A 86 5.71 -2.68 -16.43
CA ILE A 86 6.60 -3.83 -16.52
C ILE A 86 6.25 -4.68 -17.74
N ALA A 87 4.97 -5.01 -17.95
CA ALA A 87 4.53 -5.78 -19.11
C ALA A 87 4.85 -5.08 -20.44
N ASP A 88 4.64 -3.76 -20.51
CA ASP A 88 4.96 -2.96 -21.70
C ASP A 88 6.48 -2.99 -21.98
N LYS A 89 7.31 -2.87 -20.94
CA LYS A 89 8.78 -2.96 -21.07
C LYS A 89 9.28 -4.35 -21.43
N ASP A 90 8.67 -5.40 -20.89
CA ASP A 90 9.03 -6.78 -21.23
C ASP A 90 8.75 -7.05 -22.72
N ALA A 91 7.63 -6.55 -23.24
CA ALA A 91 7.32 -6.62 -24.67
C ALA A 91 8.32 -5.84 -25.53
N GLU A 92 8.74 -4.65 -25.08
CA GLU A 92 9.77 -3.86 -25.75
C GLU A 92 11.12 -4.60 -25.78
N ILE A 93 11.52 -5.22 -24.66
CA ILE A 93 12.74 -6.03 -24.58
C ILE A 93 12.69 -7.20 -25.57
N GLN A 94 11.55 -7.91 -25.64
CA GLN A 94 11.39 -9.02 -26.60
C GLN A 94 11.51 -8.56 -28.06
N ASN A 95 10.91 -7.41 -28.40
CA ASN A 95 11.03 -6.84 -29.74
C ASN A 95 12.48 -6.46 -30.07
N LEU A 96 13.16 -5.78 -29.13
CA LEU A 96 14.56 -5.41 -29.31
C LEU A 96 15.48 -6.63 -29.45
N GLN A 97 15.21 -7.72 -28.72
CA GLN A 97 15.93 -8.98 -28.86
C GLN A 97 15.74 -9.58 -30.25
N GLN A 98 14.51 -9.61 -30.78
CA GLN A 98 14.25 -10.10 -32.14
C GLN A 98 14.97 -9.26 -33.20
N ASP A 99 14.97 -7.94 -33.05
CA ASP A 99 15.66 -7.05 -33.98
C ASP A 99 17.18 -7.21 -33.92
N LEU A 100 17.73 -7.49 -32.72
CA LEU A 100 19.15 -7.81 -32.55
C LEU A 100 19.50 -9.10 -33.29
N VAL A 101 18.71 -10.17 -33.14
CA VAL A 101 18.91 -11.44 -33.86
C VAL A 101 18.88 -11.22 -35.38
N LYS A 102 17.90 -10.49 -35.90
CA LYS A 102 17.82 -10.20 -37.35
C LYS A 102 19.03 -9.41 -37.85
N LYS A 103 19.52 -8.45 -37.06
CA LYS A 103 20.72 -7.69 -37.41
C LYS A 103 21.97 -8.57 -37.40
N ASP A 104 22.08 -9.48 -36.43
CA ASP A 104 23.20 -10.42 -36.34
C ASP A 104 23.21 -11.38 -37.55
N GLU A 105 22.05 -11.92 -37.92
CA GLU A 105 21.90 -12.73 -39.15
C GLU A 105 22.29 -11.95 -40.41
N ALA A 106 21.85 -10.70 -40.54
CA ALA A 106 22.21 -9.84 -41.67
C ALA A 106 23.72 -9.56 -41.71
N LEU A 107 24.36 -9.36 -40.57
CA LEU A 107 25.80 -9.10 -40.45
C LEU A 107 26.60 -10.36 -40.81
N ASN A 108 26.15 -11.54 -40.39
CA ASN A 108 26.76 -12.81 -40.77
C ASN A 108 26.69 -13.03 -42.30
N LEU A 109 25.52 -12.80 -42.92
CA LEU A 109 25.37 -12.86 -44.38
C LEU A 109 26.27 -11.85 -45.11
N GLN A 110 26.42 -10.65 -44.58
CA GLN A 110 27.31 -9.63 -45.13
C GLN A 110 28.77 -10.09 -45.06
N THR A 111 29.18 -10.64 -43.91
CA THR A 111 30.53 -11.18 -43.69
C THR A 111 30.84 -12.33 -44.64
N GLU A 112 29.91 -13.26 -44.84
CA GLU A 112 30.07 -14.34 -45.83
C GLU A 112 30.25 -13.81 -47.26
N LYS A 113 29.47 -12.79 -47.65
CA LYS A 113 29.62 -12.14 -48.96
C LYS A 113 30.98 -11.49 -49.12
N VAL A 114 31.48 -10.80 -48.08
CA VAL A 114 32.81 -10.18 -48.07
C VAL A 114 33.89 -11.27 -48.24
N ASN A 115 33.85 -12.34 -47.45
CA ASN A 115 34.80 -13.44 -47.54
C ASN A 115 34.80 -14.09 -48.93
N MET A 116 33.62 -14.27 -49.55
CA MET A 116 33.52 -14.78 -50.93
C MET A 116 34.14 -13.83 -51.95
N LEU A 117 33.91 -12.51 -51.81
CA LEU A 117 34.47 -11.52 -52.69
C LEU A 117 36.00 -11.44 -52.55
N GLU A 118 36.52 -11.48 -51.32
CA GLU A 118 37.96 -11.54 -51.05
C GLU A 118 38.60 -12.78 -51.67
N LYS A 119 37.97 -13.94 -51.54
CA LYS A 119 38.45 -15.18 -52.18
C LYS A 119 38.50 -15.04 -53.70
N ARG A 120 37.43 -14.53 -54.32
CA ARG A 120 37.39 -14.29 -55.77
C ARG A 120 38.46 -13.30 -56.24
N LEU A 121 38.71 -12.25 -55.45
CA LEU A 121 39.75 -11.27 -55.75
C LEU A 121 41.13 -11.93 -55.73
N SER A 122 41.42 -12.74 -54.71
CA SER A 122 42.68 -13.49 -54.60
C SER A 122 42.86 -14.48 -55.76
N ASP A 123 41.81 -15.22 -56.13
CA ASP A 123 41.85 -16.13 -57.28
C ASP A 123 42.17 -15.38 -58.59
N LEU A 124 41.56 -14.21 -58.81
CA LEU A 124 41.82 -13.35 -59.98
C LEU A 124 43.24 -12.78 -60.00
N GLU A 125 43.74 -12.30 -58.87
CA GLU A 125 45.12 -11.81 -58.75
C GLU A 125 46.13 -12.92 -59.07
N SER A 126 45.87 -14.15 -58.62
CA SER A 126 46.72 -15.31 -58.94
C SER A 126 46.70 -15.69 -60.43
N SER A 127 45.55 -15.56 -61.11
CA SER A 127 45.46 -15.83 -62.55
C SER A 127 46.06 -14.72 -63.42
N GLY A 128 46.00 -13.47 -62.97
CA GLY A 128 46.63 -12.35 -63.68
C GLY A 128 48.16 -12.36 -63.61
N ALA A 129 48.74 -12.91 -62.54
CA ALA A 129 50.18 -13.06 -62.40
C ALA A 129 50.79 -14.15 -63.30
N ASP A 130 49.98 -15.13 -63.73
CA ASP A 130 50.41 -16.23 -64.61
C ASP A 130 50.31 -15.88 -66.11
N SER A 131 49.63 -14.78 -66.47
CA SER A 131 49.50 -14.32 -67.87
C SER A 131 50.60 -13.37 -68.35
N ASP A 132 51.50 -12.93 -67.46
CA ASP A 132 52.57 -11.96 -67.76
C ASP A 132 53.99 -12.58 -67.82
N ILE A 133 54.11 -13.92 -67.88
CA ILE A 133 55.40 -14.66 -68.09
C ILE A 133 55.46 -15.29 -69.48
#